data_AF-F6KDW5-F1
#
_entry.id   AF-F6KDW5-F1
#
_cell.length_a   1.000
_cell.length_b   1.000
_cell.length_c   1.000
_cell.angle_alpha   90.00
_cell.angle_beta   90.00
_cell.angle_gamma   90.00
#
_symmetry.space_group_name_H-M   'P 1'
#
loop_
_entity.id
_entity.type
_entity.pdbx_description
1 polymer ?
#
loop_
_entity_poly.entity_id
_entity_poly.type
_entity_poly.pdbx_seq_one_letter_code
_entity_poly.pdbx_strand_id
1 'polypeptide(L)' 'DIPEGKNVTFKWRGKPLFVKHRTAEEIATEKAVPLSELRDPEPDEQRAQRPEWLIVLGVCTHLGCVPIANAGDFGGYYCP' A
#
# COMPACT_ATOMS: atom_id res chain seq x y z
N ASP A 1 13.03 13.78 1.01
CA ASP A 1 12.03 13.53 -0.05
C ASP A 1 11.93 12.06 -0.41
N ILE A 2 10.75 11.62 -0.83
CA ILE A 2 10.49 10.24 -1.27
C ILE A 2 10.37 10.25 -2.80
N PRO A 3 11.31 9.63 -3.55
CA PRO A 3 11.24 9.58 -5.00
C PRO A 3 10.01 8.80 -5.48
N GLU A 4 9.51 9.13 -6.67
CA GLU A 4 8.42 8.39 -7.31
C GLU A 4 8.81 6.91 -7.51
N GLY A 5 7.84 6.01 -7.34
CA GLY A 5 8.03 4.56 -7.39
C GLY A 5 8.79 3.97 -6.19
N LYS A 6 9.13 4.77 -5.18
CA LYS A 6 9.83 4.28 -3.98
C LYS A 6 8.89 4.18 -2.78
N ASN A 7 9.11 3.12 -2.01
CA ASN A 7 8.50 2.88 -0.71
C ASN A 7 9.54 3.11 0.40
N VAL A 8 9.17 3.89 1.41
CA VAL A 8 10.00 4.12 2.61
C VAL A 8 9.22 3.73 3.85
N THR A 9 9.89 3.07 4.78
CA THR A 9 9.32 2.66 6.07
C THR A 9 9.81 3.60 7.17
N PHE A 10 8.86 4.17 7.92
CA PHE A 10 9.12 5.01 9.08
C PHE A 10 8.62 4.33 10.35
N LYS A 11 9.19 4.72 11.51
CA LYS A 11 8.61 4.39 12.81
C LYS A 11 7.67 5.52 13.23
N TRP A 12 6.39 5.23 13.39
CA TRP A 12 5.38 6.21 13.79
C TRP A 12 4.49 5.65 14.89
N ARG A 13 4.40 6.34 16.02
CA ARG A 13 3.59 5.93 17.19
C ARG A 13 3.82 4.47 17.61
N GLY A 14 5.07 4.01 17.54
CA GLY A 14 5.45 2.65 17.89
C GLY A 14 5.13 1.57 16.84
N LYS A 15 4.60 1.94 15.68
CA LYS A 15 4.26 1.03 14.57
C LYS A 15 5.06 1.39 13.30
N PRO A 16 5.28 0.44 12.38
CA PRO A 16 5.79 0.76 11.05
C PRO A 16 4.74 1.54 10.25
N LEU A 17 5.17 2.61 9.59
CA LEU A 17 4.37 3.40 8.65
C LEU A 17 5.02 3.29 7.28
N PHE A 18 4.30 2.74 6.32
CA PHE A 18 4.74 2.70 4.93
C PHE A 18 4.26 3.94 4.22
N VAL A 19 5.19 4.60 3.52
CA VAL A 19 4.90 5.74 2.67
C VAL A 19 5.47 5.42 1.28
N LYS A 20 4.57 5.30 0.31
CA LYS A 20 4.92 5.06 -1.10
C LYS A 20 4.47 6.25 -1.95
N HIS A 21 5.40 6.78 -2.73
CA HIS A 21 5.12 7.75 -3.78
C HIS A 21 4.82 6.96 -5.05
N ARG A 22 3.55 6.85 -5.42
CA ARG A 22 3.09 5.96 -6.50
C ARG A 22 3.28 6.62 -7.86
N THR A 23 3.59 5.82 -8.88
CA THR A 23 3.57 6.28 -10.27
C THR A 23 2.14 6.38 -10.80
N ALA A 24 1.93 7.11 -11.90
CA ALA A 24 0.65 7.14 -12.59
C ALA A 24 0.17 5.75 -13.06
N GLU A 25 1.09 4.87 -13.45
CA GLU A 25 0.80 3.50 -13.87
C GLU A 25 0.31 2.63 -12.71
N GLU A 26 0.95 2.74 -11.54
CA GLU A 26 0.50 2.05 -10.32
C GLU A 26 -0.91 2.51 -9.93
N ILE A 27 -1.16 3.82 -9.93
CA ILE A 27 -2.49 4.38 -9.59
C ILE A 27 -3.56 3.89 -10.58
N ALA A 28 -3.26 3.88 -11.88
CA ALA A 28 -4.19 3.41 -12.90
C ALA A 28 -4.50 1.91 -12.73
N THR A 29 -3.48 1.11 -12.43
CA THR A 29 -3.61 -0.33 -12.18
C THR A 29 -4.51 -0.60 -10.99
N GLU A 30 -4.25 0.02 -9.84
CA GLU A 30 -5.06 -0.20 -8.62
C GLU A 30 -6.51 0.28 -8.77
N LYS A 31 -6.74 1.38 -9.52
CA LYS A 31 -8.10 1.87 -9.80
C LYS A 31 -8.90 0.98 -10.76
N ALA A 32 -8.22 0.15 -11.56
CA ALA A 32 -8.86 -0.72 -12.53
C ALA A 32 -9.29 -2.07 -11.94
N VAL A 33 -8.91 -2.38 -10.70
CA VAL A 33 -9.22 -3.66 -10.04
C VAL A 33 -10.73 -3.80 -9.80
N PRO A 34 -11.39 -4.88 -10.27
CA PRO A 34 -12.80 -5.11 -9.97
C PRO A 34 -13.02 -5.38 -8.48
N LEU A 35 -13.86 -4.57 -7.84
CA LEU A 35 -14.12 -4.70 -6.40
C LEU A 35 -14.70 -6.07 -5.99
N SER A 36 -15.37 -6.76 -6.91
CA SER A 36 -15.90 -8.11 -6.68
C SER A 36 -14.83 -9.20 -6.53
N GLU A 37 -13.59 -8.94 -6.95
CA GLU A 37 -12.47 -9.88 -6.80
C GLU A 37 -11.75 -9.71 -5.46
N LEU A 38 -12.03 -8.63 -4.72
CA LEU A 38 -11.39 -8.33 -3.45
C LEU A 38 -12.13 -9.01 -2.29
N ARG A 39 -11.35 -9.60 -1.36
CA ARG A 39 -11.88 -10.15 -0.10
C ARG A 39 -12.56 -9.07 0.76
N ASP A 40 -12.04 -7.84 0.72
CA ASP A 40 -12.58 -6.67 1.41
C ASP A 40 -12.73 -5.53 0.38
N PRO A 41 -13.94 -5.34 -0.20
CA PRO A 41 -14.14 -4.38 -1.28
C PRO A 41 -14.01 -2.92 -0.82
N GLU A 42 -12.97 -2.24 -1.26
CA GLU A 42 -12.76 -0.81 -1.01
C GLU A 42 -12.02 -0.16 -2.19
N PRO A 43 -12.56 0.91 -2.80
CA PRO A 43 -11.90 1.57 -3.92
C PRO A 43 -10.71 2.42 -3.47
N ASP A 44 -9.68 2.54 -4.32
CA ASP A 44 -8.43 3.26 -4.01
C ASP A 44 -8.66 4.72 -3.56
N GLU A 45 -9.64 5.40 -4.17
CA GLU A 45 -9.97 6.80 -3.85
C GLU A 45 -10.53 7.01 -2.44
N GLN A 46 -11.07 5.97 -1.79
CA GLN A 46 -11.47 6.05 -0.38
C GLN A 46 -10.27 5.90 0.57
N ARG A 47 -9.19 5.26 0.11
CA ARG A 47 -7.99 4.97 0.90
C ARG A 47 -6.91 6.04 0.76
N ALA A 48 -6.79 6.65 -0.43
CA ALA A 48 -5.79 7.65 -0.75
C ALA A 48 -6.43 8.98 -1.19
N GLN A 49 -6.47 9.97 -0.30
CA GLN A 49 -6.98 11.33 -0.62
C GLN A 49 -6.17 12.03 -1.72
N ARG A 50 -4.88 11.71 -1.80
CA ARG A 50 -3.95 12.17 -2.83
C ARG A 50 -3.40 10.93 -3.54
N PRO A 51 -3.84 10.61 -4.77
CA PRO A 51 -3.53 9.33 -5.39
C PRO A 51 -2.04 9.03 -5.52
N GLU A 52 -1.19 10.04 -5.63
CA GLU A 52 0.27 9.87 -5.68
C GLU A 52 0.88 9.40 -4.35
N TRP A 53 0.13 9.47 -3.23
CA TRP A 53 0.59 9.07 -1.90
C TRP A 53 -0.22 7.92 -1.33
N LEU A 54 0.43 6.77 -1.16
CA LEU A 54 -0.09 5.69 -0.33
C LEU A 54 0.60 5.73 1.04
N ILE A 55 -0.18 5.96 2.09
CA ILE A 55 0.29 6.04 3.48
C ILE A 55 -0.51 5.04 4.31
N VAL A 56 0.13 3.97 4.75
CA VAL A 56 -0.54 2.89 5.48
C VAL A 56 0.26 2.42 6.70
N LEU A 57 -0.45 1.95 7.72
CA LEU A 57 0.19 1.24 8.82
C LEU A 57 0.70 -0.12 8.31
N GLY A 58 2.00 -0.36 8.43
CA GLY A 58 2.68 -1.59 7.98
C GLY A 58 2.45 -2.77 8.93
N VAL A 59 1.22 -2.99 9.37
CA VAL A 59 0.84 -4.01 10.35
C VAL A 59 -0.18 -4.93 9.68
N CYS A 60 0.22 -6.16 9.42
CA CYS A 60 -0.66 -7.16 8.82
C CYS A 60 -1.89 -7.40 9.71
N THR A 61 -3.08 -7.40 9.12
CA THR A 61 -4.36 -7.51 9.83
C THR A 61 -4.62 -8.90 10.42
N HIS A 62 -3.82 -9.92 10.06
CA HIS A 62 -3.92 -11.25 10.65
C HIS A 62 -3.42 -11.28 12.11
N LEU A 63 -2.11 -11.13 12.31
CA LEU A 63 -1.47 -11.20 13.65
C LEU A 63 -0.44 -10.09 13.90
N GLY A 64 -0.34 -9.09 13.01
CA GLY A 64 0.48 -7.91 13.25
C GLY A 64 1.94 -7.99 12.84
N CYS A 65 2.35 -9.01 12.08
CA CYS A 65 3.66 -9.03 11.41
C CYS A 65 3.83 -7.82 10.49
N VAL A 66 5.09 -7.47 10.20
CA VAL A 66 5.44 -6.36 9.30
C VAL A 66 5.61 -6.89 7.88
N PRO A 67 4.76 -6.48 6.92
CA PRO A 67 4.90 -6.92 5.54
C PRO A 67 6.17 -6.39 4.85
N ILE A 68 6.67 -7.15 3.87
CA ILE A 68 7.81 -6.81 3.02
C ILE A 68 7.29 -6.09 1.78
N ALA A 69 7.84 -4.91 1.47
CA ALA A 69 7.45 -4.12 0.30
C ALA A 69 8.01 -4.71 -1.01
N ASN A 70 7.29 -4.50 -2.12
CA ASN A 70 7.64 -4.99 -3.47
C ASN A 70 7.83 -6.51 -3.52
N ALA A 71 7.02 -7.23 -2.75
CA ALA A 71 7.00 -8.68 -2.70
C ALA A 71 5.55 -9.20 -2.73
N GLY A 72 5.40 -10.49 -3.04
CA GLY A 72 4.10 -11.11 -3.28
C GLY A 72 3.62 -10.93 -4.71
N ASP A 73 2.52 -11.61 -5.04
CA ASP A 73 2.10 -11.81 -6.44
C ASP A 73 1.45 -10.56 -7.07
N PHE A 74 1.06 -9.58 -6.26
CA PHE A 74 0.35 -8.38 -6.69
C PHE A 74 1.21 -7.10 -6.67
N GLY A 75 2.53 -7.21 -6.55
CA GLY A 75 3.43 -6.04 -6.61
C GLY A 75 3.33 -5.05 -5.43
N GLY A 76 2.57 -5.41 -4.39
CA GLY A 76 2.35 -4.59 -3.19
C GLY A 76 3.24 -5.01 -2.01
N TYR A 77 2.63 -5.68 -1.03
CA TYR A 77 3.28 -6.12 0.20
C TYR A 77 3.03 -7.60 0.49
N TYR A 78 4.06 -8.31 0.97
CA TYR A 78 3.99 -9.71 1.37
C TYR A 78 4.20 -9.88 2.86
N CYS A 79 3.27 -10.53 3.55
CA CYS A 79 3.45 -10.97 4.92
C CYS A 79 3.96 -12.42 4.91
N PRO A 80 5.16 -12.72 5.45
CA PRO A 80 5.65 -14.08 5.57
C PRO A 80 4.88 -14.90 6.61
#